data_AF-A0A2V6PKE4-F1
#
_entry.id   AF-A0A2V6PKE4-F1
#
_cell.length_a   1.000
_cell.length_b   1.000
_cell.length_c   1.000
_cell.angle_alpha   90.00
_cell.angle_beta   90.00
_cell.angle_gamma   90.00
#
_symmetry.space_group_name_H-M   'P 1'
#
loop_
_entity.id
_entity.type
_entity.pdbx_description
1 polymer ?
#
loop_
_entity_poly.entity_id
_entity_poly.type
_entity_poly.pdbx_seq_one_letter_code
_entity_poly.pdbx_strand_id
1 'polypeptide(L)'
;ATMETWRVGDACLKPETADEVHLLDDLHALVQPGTDHVQPGLRPLALLATSLRPLALLATSLRPSAPVVLLNASLGDEAVVSSRRCGCALEDLGWTTHLSRIRSHEKLTAGGMTFLDTDVIRVLDETLPAHFGGGPTDYQLVEDEARDGRPRIRLLVHPGVGPLDPAAVSRVFLDAIGAGTGAPALMACVWADADVVIVERRAPIATVSGKILHVHSEERGAAVTHP
;
A
#
# COMPACT_ATOMS: atom_id res chain seq x y z
N ALA A 1 -4.48 -3.08 9.86
CA ALA A 1 -5.35 -4.16 9.35
C ALA A 1 -5.83 -5.00 10.52
N THR A 2 -7.13 -5.06 10.82
CA THR A 2 -7.63 -5.74 12.04
C THR A 2 -8.84 -6.65 11.78
N MET A 3 -9.38 -6.71 10.57
CA MET A 3 -10.63 -7.46 10.33
C MET A 3 -10.43 -8.90 9.84
N GLU A 4 -9.29 -9.28 9.26
CA GLU A 4 -9.15 -10.59 8.60
C GLU A 4 -8.16 -11.54 9.31
N THR A 5 -7.14 -11.00 9.96
CA THR A 5 -6.00 -11.76 10.48
C THR A 5 -5.96 -11.92 11.99
N TRP A 6 -6.93 -11.40 12.75
CA TRP A 6 -6.77 -11.16 14.19
C TRP A 6 -5.51 -10.28 14.45
N ARG A 7 -5.13 -10.07 15.72
CA ARG A 7 -3.92 -9.34 16.08
C ARG A 7 -2.68 -10.16 15.66
N VAL A 8 -1.84 -9.62 14.77
CA VAL A 8 -0.60 -10.27 14.31
C VAL A 8 0.53 -10.11 15.33
N GLY A 9 0.59 -8.98 16.02
CA GLY A 9 1.64 -8.69 16.99
C GLY A 9 1.22 -7.72 18.08
N ASP A 10 2.00 -7.67 19.15
CA ASP A 10 1.82 -6.75 20.27
C ASP A 10 3.09 -5.93 20.53
N ALA A 11 2.93 -4.66 20.90
CA ALA A 11 4.07 -3.75 21.07
C ALA A 11 5.07 -4.25 22.11
N CYS A 12 6.36 -4.23 21.77
CA CYS A 12 7.42 -4.60 22.69
C CYS A 12 7.49 -3.60 23.86
N LEU A 13 7.54 -4.11 25.09
CA LEU A 13 7.64 -3.27 26.29
C LEU A 13 9.09 -2.85 26.61
N LYS A 14 10.07 -3.42 25.90
CA LYS A 14 11.50 -3.04 25.95
C LYS A 14 12.10 -2.99 24.53
N PRO A 15 11.61 -2.07 23.69
CA PRO A 15 11.98 -2.03 22.28
C PRO A 15 13.37 -1.39 22.05
N GLU A 16 14.08 -1.83 21.01
CA GLU A 16 15.23 -1.11 20.42
C GLU A 16 14.78 -0.05 19.41
N THR A 17 13.62 -0.25 18.78
CA THR A 17 13.03 0.70 17.82
C THR A 17 11.58 1.03 18.15
N ALA A 18 11.15 2.26 17.88
CA ALA A 18 9.82 2.73 18.29
C ALA A 18 8.64 1.93 17.70
N ASP A 19 8.85 1.26 16.57
CA ASP A 19 7.87 0.43 15.88
C ASP A 19 8.07 -1.08 16.11
N GLU A 20 8.82 -1.46 17.15
CA GLU A 20 9.08 -2.87 17.47
C GLU A 20 7.89 -3.55 18.15
N VAL A 21 7.47 -4.68 17.59
CA VAL A 21 6.39 -5.54 18.11
C VAL A 21 6.85 -6.98 18.22
N HIS A 22 6.31 -7.72 19.18
CA HIS A 22 6.38 -9.17 19.21
C HIS A 22 5.37 -9.77 18.24
N LEU A 23 5.80 -10.71 17.42
CA LEU A 23 4.90 -11.57 16.66
C LEU A 23 4.20 -12.54 17.62
N LEU A 24 2.88 -12.67 17.49
CA LEU A 24 2.11 -13.71 18.17
C LEU A 24 2.29 -15.03 17.41
N ASP A 25 3.46 -15.64 17.56
CA ASP A 25 3.91 -16.81 16.78
C ASP A 25 3.19 -18.13 17.17
N ASP A 26 2.35 -18.10 18.21
CA ASP A 26 1.38 -19.13 18.56
C ASP A 26 0.07 -19.01 17.75
N LEU A 27 -0.21 -17.83 17.20
CA LEU A 27 -1.41 -17.55 16.39
C LEU A 27 -1.10 -17.58 14.90
N HIS A 28 0.08 -17.07 14.52
CA HIS A 28 0.48 -16.85 13.14
C HIS A 28 1.91 -17.29 12.88
N ALA A 29 2.11 -18.05 11.80
CA ALA A 29 3.44 -18.18 11.21
C ALA A 29 3.63 -17.11 10.16
N LEU A 30 4.76 -16.41 10.19
CA LEU A 30 5.17 -15.49 9.13
C LEU A 30 6.36 -16.05 8.36
N VAL A 31 6.28 -15.97 7.04
CA VAL A 31 7.43 -16.23 6.15
C VAL A 31 7.69 -15.01 5.30
N GLN A 32 8.97 -14.77 5.02
CA GLN A 32 9.40 -13.73 4.08
C GLN A 32 9.90 -14.38 2.80
N PRO A 33 9.58 -13.81 1.64
CA PRO A 33 10.07 -14.29 0.36
C PRO A 33 11.62 -14.37 0.29
N GLY A 34 12.33 -13.41 0.90
CA GLY A 34 13.80 -13.36 0.92
C GLY A 34 14.42 -12.72 -0.33
N THR A 35 15.74 -12.72 -0.46
CA THR A 35 16.44 -12.14 -1.63
C THR A 35 16.64 -13.13 -2.78
N ASP A 36 16.38 -14.42 -2.56
CA ASP A 36 16.75 -15.52 -3.47
C ASP A 36 15.67 -15.83 -4.52
N HIS A 37 15.09 -14.80 -5.15
CA HIS A 37 13.92 -14.93 -6.03
C HIS A 37 14.17 -15.31 -7.49
N VAL A 38 15.41 -15.54 -7.88
CA VAL A 38 15.72 -15.90 -9.28
C VAL A 38 16.24 -17.34 -9.33
N GLN A 39 15.32 -18.29 -9.27
CA GLN A 39 15.58 -19.67 -9.69
C GLN A 39 15.23 -19.77 -11.19
N PRO A 40 16.21 -19.94 -12.10
CA PRO A 40 15.92 -20.09 -13.53
C PRO A 40 15.10 -21.35 -13.78
N GLY A 41 13.85 -21.21 -14.24
CA GLY A 41 13.05 -22.34 -14.74
C GLY A 41 11.66 -22.55 -14.13
N LEU A 42 11.21 -21.71 -13.19
CA LEU A 42 9.85 -21.82 -12.65
C LEU A 42 8.79 -21.21 -13.61
N ARG A 43 7.74 -22.00 -13.88
CA ARG A 43 6.61 -21.73 -14.79
C ARG A 43 5.65 -20.63 -14.24
N PRO A 44 4.69 -20.10 -15.04
CA PRO A 44 3.98 -18.82 -14.81
C PRO A 44 3.31 -18.58 -13.45
N LEU A 45 3.09 -19.60 -12.61
CA LEU A 45 2.62 -19.41 -11.23
C LEU A 45 3.69 -18.77 -10.32
N ALA A 46 4.98 -18.98 -10.62
CA ALA A 46 6.05 -18.29 -9.92
C ALA A 46 6.11 -16.80 -10.26
N LEU A 47 5.45 -16.36 -11.34
CA LEU A 47 5.41 -14.94 -11.70
C LEU A 47 4.61 -14.10 -10.67
N LEU A 48 3.62 -14.72 -10.01
CA LEU A 48 2.90 -14.10 -8.88
C LEU A 48 3.78 -14.02 -7.62
N ALA A 49 4.67 -15.00 -7.41
CA ALA A 49 5.62 -15.00 -6.29
C ALA A 49 6.83 -14.07 -6.53
N THR A 50 7.23 -13.83 -7.80
CA THR A 50 8.33 -12.91 -8.14
C THR A 50 7.97 -11.44 -8.04
N SER A 51 6.70 -11.10 -7.78
CA SER A 51 6.28 -9.71 -7.56
C SER A 51 6.26 -9.32 -6.08
N LEU A 52 6.55 -10.25 -5.17
CA LEU A 52 6.58 -9.98 -3.73
C LEU A 52 7.92 -9.38 -3.33
N ARG A 53 7.90 -8.33 -2.52
CA ARG A 53 9.12 -7.72 -1.97
C ARG A 53 9.84 -8.75 -1.09
N PRO A 54 11.19 -8.69 -1.01
CA PRO A 54 11.97 -9.58 -0.14
C PRO A 54 11.53 -9.59 1.33
N LEU A 55 11.01 -8.47 1.82
CA LEU A 55 10.58 -8.28 3.21
C LEU A 55 9.07 -8.40 3.43
N ALA A 56 8.29 -8.72 2.38
CA ALA A 56 6.85 -8.87 2.51
C ALA A 56 6.50 -9.95 3.55
N LEU A 57 5.47 -9.69 4.35
CA LEU A 57 4.99 -10.59 5.38
C LEU A 57 3.88 -11.48 4.83
N LEU A 58 4.16 -12.76 4.69
CA LEU A 58 3.18 -13.77 4.31
C LEU A 58 2.73 -14.54 5.55
N ALA A 59 1.44 -14.47 5.87
CA ALA A 59 0.88 -15.05 7.07
C ALA A 59 0.18 -16.39 6.82
N THR A 60 0.40 -17.32 7.75
CA THR A 60 -0.33 -18.58 7.86
C THR A 60 -0.99 -18.65 9.22
N SER A 61 -2.28 -19.00 9.25
CA SER A 61 -3.03 -19.21 10.49
C SER A 61 -2.62 -20.53 11.13
N LEU A 62 -2.27 -20.50 12.42
CA LEU A 62 -1.90 -21.72 13.17
C LEU A 62 -3.06 -22.26 14.01
N ARG A 63 -4.01 -21.39 14.39
CA ARG A 63 -5.15 -21.79 15.20
C ARG A 63 -6.32 -22.28 14.36
N PRO A 64 -6.89 -23.47 14.66
CA PRO A 64 -8.11 -23.95 14.02
C PRO A 64 -9.34 -23.05 14.23
N SER A 65 -9.32 -22.22 15.27
CA SER A 65 -10.40 -21.29 15.62
C SER A 65 -10.30 -19.94 14.92
N ALA A 66 -9.34 -19.76 13.99
CA ALA A 66 -9.24 -18.52 13.24
C ALA A 66 -10.50 -18.32 12.38
N PRO A 67 -11.09 -17.11 12.35
CA PRO A 67 -12.30 -16.84 11.56
C PRO A 67 -12.04 -16.93 10.05
N VAL A 68 -10.78 -16.72 9.63
CA VAL A 68 -10.29 -16.89 8.27
C VAL A 68 -9.02 -17.73 8.33
N VAL A 69 -8.97 -18.80 7.53
CA VAL A 69 -7.78 -19.65 7.41
C VAL A 69 -6.86 -19.06 6.35
N LEU A 70 -5.69 -18.59 6.79
CA LEU A 70 -4.66 -18.03 5.93
C LEU A 70 -3.57 -19.07 5.66
N LEU A 71 -3.10 -19.13 4.42
CA LEU A 71 -1.94 -19.94 4.03
C LEU A 71 -1.04 -19.10 3.12
N ASN A 72 0.12 -18.69 3.64
CA ASN A 72 1.07 -17.78 2.98
C ASN A 72 0.39 -16.55 2.36
N ALA A 73 -0.63 -16.03 3.02
CA ALA A 73 -1.40 -14.89 2.53
C ALA A 73 -0.60 -13.60 2.73
N SER A 74 -0.47 -12.78 1.68
CA SER A 74 0.12 -11.44 1.81
C SER A 74 -0.69 -10.62 2.80
N LEU A 75 -0.03 -10.11 3.84
CA LEU A 75 -0.62 -9.12 4.75
C LEU A 75 -0.66 -7.72 4.14
N GLY A 76 0.09 -7.52 3.06
CA GLY A 76 0.32 -6.20 2.51
C GLY A 76 1.30 -5.36 3.28
N ASP A 77 1.99 -5.94 4.26
CA ASP A 77 2.99 -5.28 5.07
C ASP A 77 4.36 -5.90 4.81
N GLU A 78 5.42 -5.12 4.99
CA GLU A 78 6.79 -5.60 5.10
C GLU A 78 7.38 -5.19 6.45
N ALA A 79 8.32 -5.99 6.96
CA ALA A 79 9.04 -5.67 8.18
C ALA A 79 10.42 -6.34 8.19
N VAL A 80 11.30 -5.86 9.06
CA VAL A 80 12.48 -6.63 9.47
C VAL A 80 12.04 -7.61 10.54
N VAL A 81 12.17 -8.91 10.25
CA VAL A 81 11.94 -9.99 11.20
C VAL A 81 13.27 -10.35 11.88
N SER A 82 13.27 -10.42 13.21
CA SER A 82 14.44 -10.81 13.98
C SER A 82 14.06 -11.66 15.18
N SER A 83 14.96 -12.50 15.67
CA SER A 83 14.79 -13.19 16.95
C SER A 83 15.64 -12.50 18.00
N ARG A 84 15.01 -12.14 19.13
CA ARG A 84 15.67 -11.38 20.19
C ARG A 84 15.08 -11.73 21.56
N ARG A 85 15.90 -11.54 22.58
CA ARG A 85 15.53 -11.60 24.00
C ARG A 85 15.58 -10.19 24.60
N CYS A 86 14.43 -9.51 24.64
CA CYS A 86 14.27 -8.13 25.11
C CYS A 86 14.16 -7.99 26.64
N GLY A 87 13.90 -9.08 27.37
CA GLY A 87 13.66 -9.16 28.80
C GLY A 87 12.35 -8.55 29.25
N CYS A 88 11.35 -8.45 28.36
CA CYS A 88 10.03 -7.91 28.70
C CYS A 88 9.02 -9.04 28.97
N ALA A 89 7.88 -8.72 29.59
CA ALA A 89 6.89 -9.73 29.98
C ALA A 89 6.34 -10.55 28.80
N LEU A 90 6.39 -10.02 27.58
CA LEU A 90 6.00 -10.74 26.36
C LEU A 90 7.04 -11.80 25.97
N GLU A 91 8.34 -11.55 26.19
CA GLU A 91 9.37 -12.58 26.05
C GLU A 91 9.17 -13.69 27.09
N ASP A 92 8.81 -13.36 28.33
CA ASP A 92 8.60 -14.36 29.39
C ASP A 92 7.48 -15.34 29.01
N LEU A 93 6.54 -14.92 28.16
CA LEU A 93 5.49 -15.77 27.57
C LEU A 93 5.98 -16.64 26.40
N GLY A 94 7.21 -16.44 25.94
CA GLY A 94 7.85 -17.20 24.86
C GLY A 94 7.95 -16.46 23.53
N TRP A 95 7.30 -15.30 23.39
CA TRP A 95 7.33 -14.53 22.14
C TRP A 95 8.69 -13.85 21.99
N THR A 96 9.57 -14.45 21.19
CA THR A 96 10.94 -13.98 20.95
C THR A 96 11.17 -13.52 19.52
N THR A 97 10.14 -13.58 18.69
CA THR A 97 10.16 -13.09 17.30
C THR A 97 9.69 -11.64 17.28
N HIS A 98 10.55 -10.75 16.80
CA HIS A 98 10.30 -9.32 16.74
C HIS A 98 10.14 -8.85 15.29
N LEU A 99 9.17 -7.98 15.05
CA LEU A 99 9.00 -7.23 13.82
C LEU A 99 9.36 -5.76 14.10
N SER A 100 10.13 -5.14 13.22
CA SER A 100 10.49 -3.71 13.30
C SER A 100 10.56 -3.11 11.90
N ARG A 101 10.61 -1.78 11.79
CA ARG A 101 10.57 -1.08 10.50
C ARG A 101 9.36 -1.49 9.66
N ILE A 102 8.20 -1.63 10.31
CA ILE A 102 6.98 -2.14 9.70
C ILE A 102 6.43 -1.08 8.72
N ARG A 103 6.20 -1.46 7.47
CA ARG A 103 5.67 -0.58 6.43
C ARG A 103 4.55 -1.30 5.69
N SER A 104 3.41 -0.64 5.53
CA SER A 104 2.31 -1.13 4.72
C SER A 104 2.51 -0.73 3.27
N HIS A 105 2.32 -1.69 2.36
CA HIS A 105 2.47 -1.58 0.91
C HIS A 105 1.24 -2.13 0.14
N GLU A 106 0.19 -2.61 0.82
CA GLU A 106 -1.00 -3.16 0.15
C GLU A 106 -2.30 -2.73 0.84
N LYS A 107 -2.89 -1.64 0.33
CA LYS A 107 -4.15 -1.65 -0.41
C LYS A 107 -4.41 -0.24 -0.94
N LEU A 108 -3.96 0.02 -2.16
CA LEU A 108 -4.56 1.03 -3.02
C LEU A 108 -5.78 0.37 -3.67
N THR A 109 -6.97 0.82 -3.30
CA THR A 109 -8.22 0.29 -3.87
C THR A 109 -8.89 1.39 -4.68
N ALA A 110 -8.15 1.93 -5.65
CA ALA A 110 -8.67 2.98 -6.51
C ALA A 110 -9.55 2.32 -7.58
N GLY A 111 -10.85 2.64 -7.63
CA GLY A 111 -11.71 2.05 -8.67
C GLY A 111 -12.11 0.58 -8.44
N GLY A 112 -11.84 -0.01 -7.27
CA GLY A 112 -12.05 -1.45 -7.03
C GLY A 112 -10.94 -2.36 -7.58
N MET A 113 -9.74 -1.81 -7.88
CA MET A 113 -8.62 -2.56 -8.48
C MET A 113 -7.31 -2.31 -7.73
N THR A 114 -6.50 -3.37 -7.56
CA THR A 114 -5.24 -3.35 -6.81
C THR A 114 -4.06 -2.98 -7.71
N PHE A 115 -3.40 -1.85 -7.44
CA PHE A 115 -2.07 -1.53 -8.01
C PHE A 115 -0.96 -1.92 -7.04
N LEU A 116 0.21 -2.25 -7.58
CA LEU A 116 1.44 -2.33 -6.78
C LEU A 116 1.81 -0.90 -6.34
N ASP A 117 1.78 -0.65 -5.03
CA ASP A 117 2.03 0.63 -4.37
C ASP A 117 3.33 1.32 -4.82
N THR A 118 4.35 0.54 -5.18
CA THR A 118 5.61 1.06 -5.75
C THR A 118 5.46 1.83 -7.05
N ASP A 119 4.54 1.43 -7.93
CA ASP A 119 4.44 2.05 -9.25
C ASP A 119 3.76 3.41 -9.15
N VAL A 120 2.74 3.53 -8.29
CA VAL A 120 2.06 4.80 -8.03
C VAL A 120 2.99 5.78 -7.33
N ILE A 121 3.69 5.35 -6.26
CA ILE A 121 4.63 6.21 -5.52
C ILE A 121 5.71 6.74 -6.46
N ARG A 122 6.34 5.86 -7.27
CA ARG A 122 7.36 6.27 -8.24
C ARG A 122 6.82 7.25 -9.28
N VAL A 123 5.59 7.05 -9.74
CA VAL A 123 4.97 7.95 -10.71
C VAL A 123 4.73 9.33 -10.10
N LEU A 124 4.21 9.41 -8.88
CA LEU A 124 3.94 10.68 -8.19
C LEU A 124 5.22 11.41 -7.73
N ASP A 125 6.22 10.69 -7.25
CA ASP A 125 7.44 11.28 -6.67
C ASP A 125 8.51 11.62 -7.69
N GLU A 126 8.56 10.88 -8.80
CA GLU A 126 9.65 10.99 -9.77
C GLU A 126 9.14 11.31 -11.16
N THR A 127 8.18 10.53 -11.68
CA THR A 127 7.80 10.62 -13.09
C THR A 127 7.07 11.92 -13.39
N LEU A 128 6.03 12.27 -12.62
CA LEU A 128 5.28 13.51 -12.83
C LEU A 128 6.14 14.76 -12.54
N PRO A 129 6.92 14.84 -11.44
CA PRO A 129 7.84 15.94 -11.22
C PRO A 129 8.88 16.12 -12.32
N ALA A 130 9.42 15.02 -12.87
CA ALA A 130 10.38 15.09 -13.98
C ALA A 130 9.76 15.64 -15.28
N HIS A 131 8.47 15.40 -15.51
CA HIS A 131 7.78 15.85 -16.72
C HIS A 131 7.17 17.26 -16.59
N PHE A 132 6.64 17.60 -15.42
CA PHE A 132 5.80 18.80 -15.22
C PHE A 132 6.34 19.77 -14.17
N GLY A 133 7.41 19.43 -13.44
CA GLY A 133 7.98 20.24 -12.36
C GLY A 133 7.30 20.02 -11.01
N GLY A 134 7.62 20.84 -10.01
CA GLY A 134 7.17 20.61 -8.62
C GLY A 134 8.00 19.56 -7.88
N GLY A 135 7.54 19.20 -6.68
CA GLY A 135 8.13 18.18 -5.83
C GLY A 135 7.19 17.02 -5.51
N PRO A 136 7.66 16.02 -4.76
CA PRO A 136 6.89 14.81 -4.41
C PRO A 136 5.54 15.11 -3.73
N THR A 137 5.45 16.21 -2.98
CA THR A 137 4.23 16.60 -2.26
C THR A 137 3.29 17.48 -3.08
N ASP A 138 3.60 17.76 -4.34
CA ASP A 138 2.74 18.55 -5.23
C ASP A 138 1.74 17.69 -6.03
N TYR A 139 1.89 16.36 -5.97
CA TYR A 139 1.04 15.39 -6.68
C TYR A 139 0.43 14.42 -5.67
N GLN A 140 -0.86 14.15 -5.79
CA GLN A 140 -1.56 13.22 -4.90
C GLN A 140 -2.74 12.58 -5.63
N LEU A 141 -2.94 11.27 -5.43
CA LEU A 141 -4.19 10.63 -5.82
C LEU A 141 -5.21 10.72 -4.69
N VAL A 142 -6.45 11.00 -5.06
CA VAL A 142 -7.59 10.98 -4.16
C VAL A 142 -8.61 9.99 -4.69
N GLU A 143 -8.94 9.01 -3.86
CA GLU A 143 -10.02 8.06 -4.11
C GLU A 143 -11.31 8.63 -3.52
N ASP A 144 -12.37 8.68 -4.34
CA ASP A 144 -13.71 8.99 -3.88
C ASP A 144 -14.79 8.25 -4.69
N GLU A 145 -16.04 8.46 -4.32
CA GLU A 145 -17.19 7.96 -5.06
C GLU A 145 -17.95 9.11 -5.71
N ALA A 146 -18.22 8.98 -7.01
CA ALA A 146 -19.09 9.87 -7.73
C ALA A 146 -20.52 9.82 -7.15
N ARG A 147 -21.35 10.81 -7.51
CA ARG A 147 -22.72 10.92 -6.96
C ARG A 147 -23.61 9.71 -7.28
N ASP A 148 -23.31 9.00 -8.35
CA ASP A 148 -23.97 7.78 -8.83
C ASP A 148 -23.38 6.49 -8.22
N GLY A 149 -22.43 6.60 -7.28
CA GLY A 149 -21.81 5.46 -6.59
C GLY A 149 -20.70 4.79 -7.39
N ARG A 150 -20.29 5.34 -8.54
CA ARG A 150 -19.14 4.84 -9.28
C ARG A 150 -17.85 5.30 -8.59
N PRO A 151 -16.85 4.42 -8.46
CA PRO A 151 -15.58 4.82 -7.89
C PRO A 151 -14.86 5.75 -8.87
N ARG A 152 -14.16 6.74 -8.33
CA ARG A 152 -13.50 7.79 -9.09
C ARG A 152 -12.14 8.11 -8.50
N ILE A 153 -11.21 8.49 -9.37
CA ILE A 153 -9.84 8.77 -8.99
C ILE A 153 -9.50 10.18 -9.45
N ARG A 154 -9.08 11.00 -8.51
CA ARG A 154 -8.63 12.36 -8.79
C ARG A 154 -7.14 12.46 -8.61
N LEU A 155 -6.44 12.93 -9.62
CA LEU A 155 -5.03 13.28 -9.51
C LEU A 155 -4.93 14.79 -9.21
N LEU A 156 -4.73 15.12 -7.94
CA LEU A 156 -4.50 16.48 -7.50
C LEU A 156 -3.09 16.91 -7.92
N VAL A 157 -3.02 18.07 -8.54
CA VAL A 157 -1.74 18.71 -8.85
C VAL A 157 -1.73 20.12 -8.29
N HIS A 158 -0.74 20.41 -7.44
CA HIS A 158 -0.63 21.67 -6.75
C HIS A 158 -0.57 22.85 -7.75
N PRO A 159 -1.33 23.95 -7.53
CA PRO A 159 -1.33 25.12 -8.42
C PRO A 159 0.06 25.75 -8.63
N GLY A 160 0.93 25.63 -7.61
CA GLY A 160 2.31 26.16 -7.65
C GLY A 160 3.25 25.50 -8.66
N VAL A 161 2.89 24.33 -9.21
CA VAL A 161 3.65 23.66 -10.29
C VAL A 161 3.64 24.49 -11.60
N GLY A 162 2.74 25.47 -11.73
CA GLY A 162 2.61 26.31 -12.91
C GLY A 162 1.53 25.82 -13.90
N PRO A 163 1.39 26.45 -15.07
CA PRO A 163 0.41 26.03 -16.06
C PRO A 163 0.79 24.67 -16.68
N LEU A 164 -0.15 23.74 -16.73
CA LEU A 164 -0.01 22.43 -17.35
C LEU A 164 -1.33 21.98 -17.98
N ASP A 165 -1.26 21.08 -18.95
CA ASP A 165 -2.42 20.46 -19.58
C ASP A 165 -2.89 19.24 -18.77
N PRO A 166 -4.10 19.26 -18.17
CA PRO A 166 -4.63 18.14 -17.40
C PRO A 166 -4.68 16.83 -18.20
N ALA A 167 -4.96 16.88 -19.50
CA ALA A 167 -5.02 15.69 -20.34
C ALA A 167 -3.62 15.08 -20.54
N ALA A 168 -2.60 15.92 -20.69
CA ALA A 168 -1.22 15.47 -20.78
C ALA A 168 -0.74 14.81 -19.47
N VAL A 169 -1.12 15.36 -18.31
CA VAL A 169 -0.81 14.77 -17.00
C VAL A 169 -1.46 13.41 -16.84
N SER A 170 -2.76 13.30 -17.15
CA SER A 170 -3.49 12.03 -17.07
C SER A 170 -2.85 10.96 -17.97
N ARG A 171 -2.49 11.32 -19.21
CA ARG A 171 -1.81 10.41 -20.13
C ARG A 171 -0.45 9.94 -19.62
N VAL A 172 0.42 10.85 -19.16
CA VAL A 172 1.75 10.47 -18.63
C VAL A 172 1.61 9.57 -17.41
N PHE A 173 0.64 9.85 -16.54
CA PHE A 173 0.34 9.02 -15.38
C PHE A 173 -0.09 7.60 -15.79
N LEU A 174 -1.06 7.48 -16.71
CA LEU A 174 -1.57 6.20 -17.19
C LEU A 174 -0.50 5.41 -17.94
N ASP A 175 0.29 6.06 -18.80
CA ASP A 175 1.39 5.43 -19.54
C ASP A 175 2.46 4.89 -18.58
N ALA A 176 2.81 5.65 -17.53
CA ALA A 176 3.84 5.27 -16.58
C ALA A 176 3.41 4.13 -15.65
N ILE A 177 2.13 4.08 -15.28
CA ILE A 177 1.54 2.96 -14.54
C ILE A 177 1.35 1.72 -15.45
N GLY A 178 1.09 1.94 -16.74
CA GLY A 178 0.87 0.88 -17.72
C GLY A 178 2.16 0.28 -18.32
N ALA A 179 3.35 0.81 -18.01
CA ALA A 179 4.62 0.48 -18.66
C ALA A 179 5.13 -0.98 -18.50
N GLY A 180 4.37 -1.86 -17.84
CA GLY A 180 4.67 -3.29 -17.69
C GLY A 180 3.99 -4.19 -18.74
N THR A 181 4.16 -5.51 -18.60
CA THR A 181 3.37 -6.50 -19.38
C THR A 181 2.40 -7.22 -18.45
N GLY A 182 1.22 -7.61 -18.94
CA GLY A 182 0.20 -8.32 -18.16
C GLY A 182 -0.85 -7.38 -17.55
N ALA A 183 -1.24 -7.63 -16.29
CA ALA A 183 -2.34 -6.93 -15.64
C ALA A 183 -2.20 -5.39 -15.62
N PRO A 184 -1.03 -4.79 -15.32
CA PRO A 184 -0.89 -3.33 -15.25
C PRO A 184 -1.22 -2.60 -16.56
N ALA A 185 -0.79 -3.16 -17.71
CA ALA A 185 -1.08 -2.60 -19.03
C ALA A 185 -2.57 -2.70 -19.38
N LEU A 186 -3.22 -3.83 -19.05
CA LEU A 186 -4.66 -3.98 -19.23
C LEU A 186 -5.44 -3.00 -18.34
N MET A 187 -4.97 -2.73 -17.12
CA MET A 187 -5.61 -1.80 -16.19
C MET A 187 -5.48 -0.35 -16.64
N ALA A 188 -4.31 0.06 -17.14
CA ALA A 188 -4.13 1.39 -17.73
C ALA A 188 -5.11 1.62 -18.90
N CYS A 189 -5.31 0.60 -19.74
CA CYS A 189 -6.32 0.65 -20.80
C CYS A 189 -7.75 0.80 -20.27
N VAL A 190 -8.13 0.07 -19.20
CA VAL A 190 -9.47 0.18 -18.59
C VAL A 190 -9.71 1.58 -18.01
N TRP A 191 -8.70 2.17 -17.34
CA TRP A 191 -8.81 3.52 -16.80
C TRP A 191 -8.86 4.61 -17.87
N ALA A 192 -8.12 4.41 -18.97
CA ALA A 192 -8.17 5.30 -20.12
C ALA A 192 -9.54 5.26 -20.81
N ASP A 193 -10.12 4.07 -20.98
CA ASP A 193 -11.43 3.89 -21.65
C ASP A 193 -12.59 4.41 -20.80
N ALA A 194 -12.49 4.29 -19.47
CA ALA A 194 -13.54 4.70 -18.54
C ALA A 194 -13.39 6.15 -18.00
N ASP A 195 -12.41 6.93 -18.50
CA ASP A 195 -12.12 8.32 -18.08
C ASP A 195 -12.04 8.48 -16.54
N VAL A 196 -11.42 7.49 -15.87
CA VAL A 196 -11.49 7.34 -14.41
C VAL A 196 -10.56 8.33 -13.69
N VAL A 197 -9.49 8.76 -14.35
CA VAL A 197 -8.47 9.65 -13.78
C VAL A 197 -8.76 11.09 -14.16
N ILE A 198 -9.30 11.84 -13.21
CA ILE A 198 -9.60 13.26 -13.37
C ILE A 198 -8.49 14.09 -12.73
N VAL A 199 -7.81 14.91 -13.53
CA VAL A 199 -6.76 15.79 -13.02
C VAL A 199 -7.38 17.09 -12.50
N GLU A 200 -7.16 17.39 -11.21
CA GLU A 200 -7.64 18.61 -10.57
C GLU A 200 -6.49 19.53 -10.17
N ARG A 201 -6.57 20.81 -10.56
CA ARG A 201 -5.62 21.83 -10.12
C ARG A 201 -5.99 22.29 -8.71
N ARG A 202 -5.54 21.55 -7.70
CA ARG A 202 -5.83 21.77 -6.28
C ARG A 202 -4.63 21.34 -5.45
N ALA A 203 -4.40 22.03 -4.33
CA ALA A 203 -3.36 21.63 -3.39
C ALA A 203 -3.65 20.24 -2.80
N PRO A 204 -2.63 19.36 -2.70
CA PRO A 204 -2.76 18.07 -2.03
C PRO A 204 -3.29 18.21 -0.60
N ILE A 205 -4.08 17.24 -0.18
CA ILE A 205 -4.77 17.18 1.10
C ILE A 205 -3.81 16.62 2.15
N ALA A 206 -3.56 17.43 3.17
CA ALA A 206 -2.83 17.01 4.35
C ALA A 206 -3.73 16.24 5.31
N THR A 207 -3.19 15.19 5.92
CA THR A 207 -3.80 14.52 7.07
C THR A 207 -3.90 15.47 8.27
N VAL A 208 -4.65 15.08 9.30
CA VAL A 208 -4.71 15.78 10.60
C VAL A 208 -3.33 16.04 11.23
N SER A 209 -2.32 15.23 10.88
CA SER A 209 -0.93 15.38 11.33
C SER A 209 -0.06 16.28 10.45
N GLY A 210 -0.61 16.86 9.38
CA GLY A 210 0.10 17.72 8.43
C GLY A 210 0.84 16.98 7.31
N LYS A 211 0.80 15.64 7.29
CA LYS A 211 1.46 14.83 6.24
C LYS A 211 0.63 14.78 4.97
N ILE A 212 1.27 14.98 3.81
CA ILE A 212 0.72 14.64 2.49
C ILE A 212 1.02 13.17 2.24
N LEU A 213 -0.03 12.36 2.05
CA LEU A 213 0.10 10.96 1.62
C LEU A 213 0.02 10.90 0.09
N HIS A 214 0.70 9.94 -0.54
CA HIS A 214 0.60 9.70 -1.98
C HIS A 214 -0.84 9.45 -2.42
N VAL A 215 -1.58 8.71 -1.60
CA VAL A 215 -3.00 8.44 -1.82
C VAL A 215 -3.83 8.79 -0.59
N HIS A 216 -4.96 9.45 -0.83
CA HIS A 216 -5.90 9.89 0.18
C HIS A 216 -7.30 9.37 -0.16
N SER A 217 -7.96 8.70 0.78
CA SER A 217 -9.35 8.25 0.59
C SER A 217 -10.31 9.24 1.24
N GLU A 218 -11.22 9.81 0.46
CA GLU A 218 -12.34 10.60 0.98
C GLU A 218 -13.57 9.68 1.15
N GLU A 219 -13.84 9.22 2.38
CA GLU A 219 -15.13 8.60 2.68
C GLU A 219 -16.23 9.67 2.72
N ARG A 220 -17.46 9.34 2.29
CA ARG A 220 -18.62 10.19 2.58
C ARG A 220 -18.73 10.35 4.09
N GLY A 221 -18.34 11.52 4.60
CA GLY A 221 -18.84 12.00 5.88
C GLY A 221 -20.35 11.95 5.82
N ALA A 222 -20.97 11.13 6.69
CA ALA A 222 -22.37 11.25 7.01
C ALA A 222 -22.67 12.73 7.20
N ALA A 223 -23.63 13.26 6.45
CA ALA A 223 -24.02 14.66 6.51
C ALA A 223 -24.21 15.06 7.97
N VAL A 224 -23.25 15.80 8.53
CA VAL A 224 -23.44 16.47 9.81
C VAL A 224 -24.41 17.61 9.53
N THR A 225 -25.69 17.29 9.71
CA THR A 225 -26.74 18.27 9.85
C THR A 225 -26.51 18.97 11.17
N HIS A 226 -25.92 20.16 11.13
CA HIS A 226 -26.00 21.06 12.27
C HIS A 226 -27.38 21.75 12.25
N PRO A 227 -28.05 21.85 13.41
CA PRO A 227 -29.36 22.48 13.55
C PRO A 227 -29.32 23.99 13.28
#